data_AF-A0A654G262-F1
#
_entry.id   AF-A0A654G262-F1
#
_cell.length_a   1.000
_cell.length_b   1.000
_cell.length_c   1.000
_cell.angle_alpha   90.00
_cell.angle_beta   90.00
_cell.angle_gamma   90.00
#
_symmetry.space_group_name_H-M   'P 1'
#
loop_
_entity.id
_entity.type
_entity.pdbx_description
1 polymer ?
#
loop_
_entity_poly.entity_id
_entity_poly.type
_entity_poly.pdbx_seq_one_letter_code
_entity_poly.pdbx_strand_id
1 'polypeptide(L)'
;MFFSKDLPSPTSVFTAYASMAGYMMMIRSMAHELIPAPLQDFIYRTLRSLFFRSSSSTLTLTIDDDNMGMNNEIYRAAQTYLSTKISPDAVRLRISKGHKDKHVNLYLSDGEIVNDVYEDVQLVWRFVTDGGDKKGGGGGVGGRGGGGGRRGGMDDDGKSEYFELSFDKKHKDLILNSYVPYIESKAKEIRDERRILMLHSLNSLRWESVILEHPSTFETMAMEDDLKRDVIEDLDRFIRRKEFYKRVGKAWKRGYLLYGPPGTGKSSLVAAMANYLKFDVYDLQLASVMRDSDLRRLLLATRNRSILVIEDIDCAVDLPNRIEQPVEGKNRGESQGPLTLSGLLNFIDGLWSSCGDERIIIFTTNHKDRLDPALLRPGRMDMHIYMGHCSFQGFKTLASNYLGLSDAAMPHRLFPEIERLIDGEVMTPAQVAEELMKSEDADVALEGLVNVLEKMRLKSKESNPVMMKQKESRLEMEEMRLKSDTEGSPRKNSKRFKKLVLFWT
;
A
#
# COMPACT_ATOMS: atom_id res chain seq x y z
N MET A 1 -35.27 30.63 64.84
CA MET A 1 -36.69 31.04 64.83
C MET A 1 -36.97 31.79 63.55
N PHE A 2 -37.57 31.16 62.55
CA PHE A 2 -38.42 31.81 61.55
C PHE A 2 -39.52 30.82 61.18
N PHE A 3 -40.77 31.23 61.41
CA PHE A 3 -41.98 30.43 61.34
C PHE A 3 -42.33 30.09 59.89
N SER A 4 -42.65 28.82 59.63
CA SER A 4 -43.41 28.38 58.47
C SER A 4 -44.89 28.79 58.68
N LYS A 5 -45.38 29.72 57.87
CA LYS A 5 -46.81 30.01 57.71
C LYS A 5 -47.08 30.16 56.22
N ASP A 6 -48.20 29.57 55.80
CA ASP A 6 -48.84 29.65 54.48
C ASP A 6 -48.55 28.49 53.49
N LEU A 7 -48.64 27.24 53.97
CA LEU A 7 -49.10 26.14 53.11
C LEU A 7 -50.63 26.06 53.16
N PRO A 8 -51.34 26.13 52.02
CA PRO A 8 -52.79 25.98 51.97
C PRO A 8 -53.20 24.62 52.51
N SER A 9 -54.26 24.56 53.33
CA SER A 9 -54.70 23.31 53.95
C SER A 9 -55.05 22.28 52.86
N PRO A 10 -54.85 20.97 53.10
CA PRO A 10 -55.24 19.92 52.14
C PRO A 10 -56.69 20.10 51.69
N THR A 11 -57.57 20.51 52.61
CA THR A 11 -58.97 20.82 52.34
C THR A 11 -59.15 21.95 51.32
N SER A 12 -58.31 22.99 51.34
CA SER A 12 -58.36 24.08 50.36
C SER A 12 -57.88 23.66 48.96
N VAL A 13 -56.89 22.76 48.88
CA VAL A 13 -56.43 22.18 47.61
C VAL A 13 -57.49 21.26 47.02
N PHE A 14 -58.12 20.42 47.86
CA PHE A 14 -59.25 19.59 47.45
C PHE A 14 -60.46 20.43 47.03
N THR A 15 -60.75 21.52 47.73
CA THR A 15 -61.85 22.43 47.37
C THR A 15 -61.56 23.14 46.05
N ALA A 16 -60.33 23.63 45.85
CA ALA A 16 -59.91 24.24 44.59
C ALA A 16 -59.97 23.24 43.43
N TYR A 17 -59.55 22.00 43.66
CA TYR A 17 -59.63 20.92 42.66
C TYR A 17 -61.08 20.56 42.34
N ALA A 18 -61.95 20.41 43.34
CA ALA A 18 -63.37 20.13 43.14
C ALA A 18 -64.08 21.28 42.41
N SER A 19 -63.74 22.53 42.74
CA SER A 19 -64.26 23.73 42.07
C SER A 19 -63.82 23.80 40.61
N MET A 20 -62.53 23.52 40.35
CA MET A 20 -61.97 23.48 39.00
C MET A 20 -62.55 22.33 38.17
N ALA A 21 -62.74 21.16 38.76
CA ALA A 21 -63.40 20.02 38.12
C ALA A 21 -64.87 20.33 37.81
N GLY A 22 -65.60 20.95 38.74
CA GLY A 22 -66.97 21.41 38.53
C GLY A 22 -67.07 22.44 37.41
N TYR A 23 -66.16 23.42 37.38
CA TYR A 23 -66.09 24.42 36.32
C TYR A 23 -65.75 23.80 34.95
N MET A 24 -64.81 22.87 34.89
CA MET A 24 -64.50 22.11 33.67
C MET A 24 -65.69 21.28 33.18
N MET A 25 -66.44 20.64 34.09
CA MET A 25 -67.64 19.88 33.72
C MET A 25 -68.75 20.80 33.22
N MET A 26 -68.91 21.98 33.81
CA MET A 26 -69.87 22.99 33.35
C MET A 26 -69.50 23.54 31.97
N ILE A 27 -68.22 23.89 31.76
CA ILE A 27 -67.72 24.30 30.43
C ILE A 27 -67.91 23.17 29.42
N ARG A 28 -67.63 21.93 29.78
CA ARG A 28 -67.83 20.76 28.90
C ARG A 28 -69.30 20.60 28.53
N SER A 29 -70.21 20.79 29.48
CA SER A 29 -71.65 20.73 29.22
C SER A 29 -72.11 21.87 28.30
N MET A 30 -71.65 23.10 28.58
CA MET A 30 -71.97 24.27 27.75
C MET A 30 -71.36 24.16 26.34
N ALA A 31 -70.14 23.65 26.22
CA ALA A 31 -69.50 23.40 24.93
C ALA A 31 -70.27 22.34 24.13
N HIS A 32 -70.85 21.34 24.79
CA HIS A 32 -71.66 20.32 24.13
C HIS A 32 -73.03 20.83 23.67
N GLU A 33 -73.60 21.83 24.35
CA GLU A 33 -74.89 22.44 23.99
C GLU A 33 -74.76 23.61 23.00
N LEU A 34 -73.66 24.38 23.04
CA LEU A 34 -73.47 25.58 22.21
C LEU A 34 -72.64 25.35 20.95
N ILE A 35 -71.77 24.33 20.92
CA ILE A 35 -70.84 24.09 19.81
C ILE A 35 -71.26 22.83 19.05
N PRO A 36 -71.71 22.95 17.79
CA PRO A 36 -72.03 21.80 16.96
C PRO A 36 -70.85 20.83 16.83
N ALA A 37 -71.13 19.52 16.85
CA ALA A 37 -70.12 18.45 16.82
C ALA A 37 -69.00 18.59 15.76
N PRO A 38 -69.24 19.11 14.53
CA PRO A 38 -68.17 19.31 13.55
C PRO A 38 -67.14 20.37 13.99
N LEU A 39 -67.56 21.38 14.74
CA LEU A 39 -66.69 22.46 15.22
C LEU A 39 -65.83 22.01 16.40
N GLN A 40 -66.35 21.11 17.25
CA GLN A 40 -65.58 20.54 18.36
C GLN A 40 -64.39 19.73 17.84
N ASP A 41 -64.60 18.91 16.80
CA ASP A 41 -63.52 18.15 16.16
C ASP A 41 -62.51 19.08 15.47
N PHE A 42 -62.98 20.16 14.84
CA PHE A 42 -62.09 21.18 14.27
C PHE A 42 -61.21 21.88 15.33
N ILE A 43 -61.80 22.30 16.45
CA ILE A 43 -61.09 22.96 17.56
C ILE A 43 -60.09 21.99 18.20
N TYR A 44 -60.49 20.74 18.45
CA TYR A 44 -59.61 19.72 19.01
C TYR A 44 -58.42 19.40 18.08
N ARG A 45 -58.67 19.23 16.77
CA ARG A 45 -57.61 19.03 15.77
C ARG A 45 -56.68 20.23 15.67
N THR A 46 -57.24 21.45 15.69
CA THR A 46 -56.47 22.69 15.59
C THR A 46 -55.60 22.90 16.83
N LEU A 47 -56.16 22.79 18.04
CA LEU A 47 -55.41 22.86 19.30
C LEU A 47 -54.38 21.72 19.40
N ARG A 48 -54.71 20.50 19.01
CA ARG A 48 -53.76 19.39 18.99
C ARG A 48 -52.61 19.66 18.01
N SER A 49 -52.89 20.23 16.83
CA SER A 49 -51.85 20.59 15.87
C SER A 49 -50.96 21.75 16.32
N LEU A 50 -51.50 22.68 17.11
CA LEU A 50 -50.76 23.84 17.64
C LEU A 50 -49.92 23.48 18.86
N PHE A 51 -50.44 22.65 19.78
CA PHE A 51 -49.74 22.26 21.02
C PHE A 51 -48.85 21.02 20.87
N PHE A 52 -49.12 20.11 19.91
CA PHE A 52 -48.32 18.89 19.69
C PHE A 52 -47.50 18.90 18.40
N ARG A 53 -47.27 20.06 17.77
CA ARG A 53 -46.17 20.24 16.81
C ARG A 53 -44.83 20.36 17.54
N SER A 54 -44.46 19.31 18.29
CA SER A 54 -43.07 19.13 18.69
C SER A 54 -42.31 18.61 17.48
N SER A 55 -41.92 19.52 16.59
CA SER A 55 -40.96 19.19 15.54
C SER A 55 -39.62 19.01 16.26
N SER A 56 -39.25 17.76 16.59
CA SER A 56 -37.89 17.44 17.03
C SER A 56 -36.91 18.18 16.10
N SER A 57 -36.11 19.09 16.68
CA SER A 57 -35.06 19.80 15.94
C SER A 57 -33.93 18.85 15.57
N THR A 58 -33.86 17.67 16.19
CA THR A 58 -32.84 16.66 15.93
C THR A 58 -33.25 15.78 14.77
N LEU A 59 -32.34 15.64 13.80
CA LEU A 59 -32.37 14.65 12.73
C LEU A 59 -31.38 13.53 13.06
N THR A 60 -31.80 12.29 12.89
CA THR A 60 -30.94 11.10 13.03
C THR A 60 -30.85 10.40 11.69
N LEU A 61 -29.63 10.15 11.23
CA LEU A 61 -29.34 9.35 10.03
C LEU A 61 -28.94 7.95 10.48
N THR A 62 -29.55 6.92 9.90
CA THR A 62 -29.16 5.53 10.09
C THR A 62 -28.21 5.12 8.97
N ILE A 63 -27.10 4.51 9.35
CA ILE A 63 -26.06 4.04 8.44
C ILE A 63 -25.89 2.55 8.72
N ASP A 64 -26.59 1.74 7.94
CA ASP A 64 -26.57 0.29 8.04
C ASP A 64 -25.31 -0.31 7.42
N ASP A 65 -24.80 -1.42 7.96
CA ASP A 65 -23.66 -2.16 7.39
C ASP A 65 -23.99 -2.78 6.02
N ASP A 66 -25.20 -3.32 5.88
CA ASP A 66 -25.71 -3.90 4.64
C ASP A 66 -26.67 -2.95 3.91
N ASN A 67 -26.35 -2.63 2.66
CA ASN A 67 -27.26 -1.99 1.73
C ASN A 67 -27.57 -2.94 0.57
N MET A 68 -28.62 -3.75 0.72
CA MET A 68 -29.10 -4.67 -0.34
C MET A 68 -28.05 -5.66 -0.85
N GLY A 69 -27.23 -6.23 0.02
CA GLY A 69 -26.17 -7.18 -0.32
C GLY A 69 -24.85 -6.54 -0.75
N MET A 70 -24.72 -5.21 -0.61
CA MET A 70 -23.46 -4.49 -0.78
C MET A 70 -23.07 -3.83 0.55
N ASN A 71 -21.81 -4.04 0.96
CA ASN A 71 -21.27 -3.40 2.15
C ASN A 71 -21.31 -1.87 1.99
N ASN A 72 -21.83 -1.17 3.00
CA ASN A 72 -21.91 0.28 2.99
C ASN A 72 -20.51 0.90 3.25
N GLU A 73 -19.99 1.65 2.28
CA GLU A 73 -18.67 2.31 2.40
C GLU A 73 -18.65 3.36 3.50
N ILE A 74 -19.78 4.06 3.72
CA ILE A 74 -19.93 5.07 4.78
C ILE A 74 -19.89 4.38 6.15
N TYR A 75 -20.54 3.23 6.30
CA TYR A 75 -20.49 2.45 7.54
C TYR A 75 -19.04 2.07 7.90
N ARG A 76 -18.27 1.55 6.94
CA ARG A 76 -16.86 1.18 7.14
C ARG A 76 -15.98 2.40 7.44
N ALA A 77 -16.25 3.53 6.79
CA ALA A 77 -15.57 4.79 7.05
C ALA A 77 -15.85 5.27 8.48
N ALA A 78 -17.12 5.31 8.88
CA ALA A 78 -17.53 5.67 10.24
C ALA A 78 -16.91 4.74 11.28
N GLN A 79 -16.96 3.43 11.09
CA GLN A 79 -16.35 2.45 12.01
C GLN A 79 -14.85 2.71 12.20
N THR A 80 -14.12 2.96 11.10
CA THR A 80 -12.68 3.29 11.16
C THR A 80 -12.44 4.59 11.92
N TYR A 81 -13.16 5.65 11.55
CA TYR A 81 -12.98 6.99 12.11
C TYR A 81 -13.33 7.04 13.59
N LEU A 82 -14.51 6.52 13.97
CA LEU A 82 -15.01 6.54 15.35
C LEU A 82 -14.16 5.69 16.29
N SER A 83 -13.49 4.64 15.78
CA SER A 83 -12.52 3.87 16.59
C SER A 83 -11.36 4.71 17.12
N THR A 84 -11.08 5.86 16.50
CA THR A 84 -10.04 6.82 16.95
C THR A 84 -10.58 7.88 17.92
N LYS A 85 -11.91 7.98 18.06
CA LYS A 85 -12.63 9.01 18.82
C LYS A 85 -13.36 8.42 20.03
N ILE A 86 -12.97 7.23 20.48
CA ILE A 86 -13.58 6.55 21.61
C ILE A 86 -13.44 7.43 22.87
N SER A 87 -14.56 7.68 23.56
CA SER A 87 -14.57 8.46 24.80
C SER A 87 -13.78 7.74 25.90
N PRO A 88 -13.04 8.45 26.77
CA PRO A 88 -12.46 7.87 27.98
C PRO A 88 -13.49 7.20 28.89
N ASP A 89 -14.75 7.63 28.82
CA ASP A 89 -15.87 7.11 29.61
C ASP A 89 -16.60 5.91 28.94
N ALA A 90 -16.05 5.38 27.84
CA ALA A 90 -16.65 4.24 27.15
C ALA A 90 -16.79 3.04 28.09
N VAL A 91 -17.99 2.48 28.17
CA VAL A 91 -18.34 1.45 29.17
C VAL A 91 -17.95 0.06 28.66
N ARG A 92 -18.10 -0.17 27.35
CA ARG A 92 -17.88 -1.47 26.73
C ARG A 92 -17.31 -1.32 25.32
N LEU A 93 -16.16 -1.92 25.07
CA LEU A 93 -15.53 -1.96 23.76
C LEU A 93 -15.30 -3.40 23.31
N ARG A 94 -15.39 -3.62 22.00
CA ARG A 94 -14.96 -4.86 21.36
C ARG A 94 -13.52 -4.70 20.89
N ILE A 95 -12.73 -5.76 21.00
CA ILE A 95 -11.31 -5.73 20.67
C ILE A 95 -10.98 -6.92 19.77
N SER A 96 -10.21 -6.69 18.72
CA SER A 96 -9.73 -7.76 17.84
C SER A 96 -8.29 -7.51 17.42
N LYS A 97 -7.55 -8.59 17.15
CA LYS A 97 -6.24 -8.52 16.51
C LYS A 97 -6.14 -9.72 15.58
N GLY A 98 -6.18 -9.47 14.28
CA GLY A 98 -5.90 -10.50 13.29
C GLY A 98 -4.44 -10.93 13.33
N HIS A 99 -4.15 -12.14 12.86
CA HIS A 99 -2.77 -12.62 12.70
C HIS A 99 -1.90 -11.74 11.81
N LYS A 100 -2.53 -10.97 10.91
CA LYS A 100 -1.83 -10.04 10.02
C LYS A 100 -1.78 -8.62 10.56
N ASP A 101 -2.45 -8.30 11.67
CA ASP A 101 -2.58 -6.92 12.16
C ASP A 101 -1.38 -6.54 13.05
N LYS A 102 -0.73 -5.41 12.74
CA LYS A 102 0.34 -4.84 13.57
C LYS A 102 -0.19 -4.31 14.90
N HIS A 103 -1.39 -3.73 14.88
CA HIS A 103 -2.04 -3.11 16.03
C HIS A 103 -3.32 -3.82 16.41
N VAL A 104 -3.76 -3.60 17.65
CA VAL A 104 -5.05 -4.07 18.12
C VAL A 104 -6.14 -3.14 17.61
N ASN A 105 -7.19 -3.70 17.03
CA ASN A 105 -8.35 -2.97 16.55
C ASN A 105 -9.41 -2.88 17.66
N LEU A 106 -9.91 -1.67 17.89
CA LEU A 106 -10.99 -1.39 18.83
C LEU A 106 -12.27 -1.09 18.04
N TYR A 107 -13.39 -1.63 18.51
CA TYR A 107 -14.70 -1.42 17.92
C TYR A 107 -15.68 -1.04 19.04
N LEU A 108 -16.66 -0.23 18.67
CA LEU A 108 -17.75 0.14 19.57
C LEU A 108 -18.63 -1.09 19.88
N SER A 109 -19.17 -1.13 21.09
CA SER A 109 -20.19 -2.11 21.49
C SER A 109 -21.58 -1.49 21.44
N ASP A 110 -22.60 -2.33 21.43
CA ASP A 110 -24.00 -1.91 21.37
C ASP A 110 -24.33 -0.84 22.44
N GLY A 111 -24.95 0.24 22.00
CA GLY A 111 -25.36 1.38 22.83
C GLY A 111 -24.26 2.41 23.11
N GLU A 112 -22.99 2.17 22.74
CA GLU A 112 -21.91 3.13 22.95
C GLU A 112 -22.12 4.42 22.15
N ILE A 113 -21.80 5.55 22.78
CA ILE A 113 -21.98 6.89 22.21
C ILE A 113 -20.62 7.55 22.03
N VAL A 114 -20.40 8.12 20.84
CA VAL A 114 -19.24 8.94 20.52
C VAL A 114 -19.71 10.34 20.15
N ASN A 115 -19.25 11.34 20.90
CA ASN A 115 -19.51 12.74 20.59
C ASN A 115 -18.39 13.26 19.68
N ASP A 116 -18.76 13.90 18.57
CA ASP A 116 -17.82 14.56 17.67
C ASP A 116 -18.25 16.01 17.45
N VAL A 117 -17.31 16.85 17.02
CA VAL A 117 -17.56 18.26 16.73
C VAL A 117 -16.96 18.58 15.37
N TYR A 118 -17.76 19.14 14.48
CA TYR A 118 -17.33 19.58 13.15
C TYR A 118 -17.90 20.96 12.85
N GLU A 119 -17.02 21.93 12.57
CA GLU A 119 -17.38 23.33 12.32
C GLU A 119 -18.39 23.89 13.36
N ASP A 120 -18.06 23.69 14.65
CA ASP A 120 -18.87 24.08 15.82
C ASP A 120 -20.26 23.41 15.93
N VAL A 121 -20.55 22.40 15.10
CA VAL A 121 -21.74 21.57 15.20
C VAL A 121 -21.44 20.32 16.02
N GLN A 122 -22.25 20.10 17.06
CA GLN A 122 -22.19 18.87 17.87
C GLN A 122 -22.89 17.72 17.16
N LEU A 123 -22.20 16.59 17.05
CA LEU A 123 -22.67 15.37 16.44
C LEU A 123 -22.60 14.23 17.45
N VAL A 124 -23.67 13.44 17.52
CA VAL A 124 -23.76 12.31 18.43
C VAL A 124 -23.88 11.04 17.61
N TRP A 125 -22.84 10.21 17.67
CA TRP A 125 -22.82 8.88 17.08
C TRP A 125 -23.23 7.86 18.11
N ARG A 126 -24.09 6.91 17.72
CA ARG A 126 -24.40 5.72 18.52
C ARG A 126 -24.21 4.48 17.68
N PHE A 127 -23.56 3.46 18.24
CA PHE A 127 -23.50 2.13 17.63
C PHE A 127 -24.66 1.28 18.16
N VAL A 128 -25.41 0.65 17.25
CA VAL A 128 -26.58 -0.17 17.61
C VAL A 128 -26.50 -1.52 16.92
N THR A 129 -26.83 -2.58 17.66
CA THR A 129 -27.03 -3.92 17.12
C THR A 129 -28.48 -4.32 17.30
N ASP A 130 -29.21 -4.58 16.21
CA ASP A 130 -30.56 -5.10 16.30
C ASP A 130 -30.49 -6.62 16.51
N GLY A 131 -30.69 -7.06 17.75
CA GLY A 131 -30.90 -8.47 18.04
C GLY A 131 -32.36 -8.77 17.80
N GLY A 132 -32.69 -9.48 16.70
CA GLY A 132 -34.05 -9.90 16.40
C GLY A 132 -34.78 -10.43 17.64
N ASP A 133 -35.67 -9.61 18.17
CA ASP A 133 -36.39 -9.83 19.42
C ASP A 133 -37.35 -11.02 19.19
N LYS A 134 -36.90 -12.25 19.48
CA LYS A 134 -37.78 -13.44 19.53
C LYS A 134 -38.70 -13.31 20.73
N LYS A 135 -39.70 -12.43 20.64
CA LYS A 135 -40.87 -12.45 21.51
C LYS A 135 -41.63 -13.75 21.26
N GLY A 136 -41.89 -14.45 22.36
CA GLY A 136 -42.41 -15.82 22.38
C GLY A 136 -43.74 -16.02 21.65
N GLY A 137 -43.84 -17.18 21.00
CA GLY A 137 -45.07 -17.79 20.55
C GLY A 137 -44.90 -19.30 20.64
N GLY A 138 -45.61 -19.93 21.58
CA GLY A 138 -45.47 -21.34 21.89
C GLY A 138 -46.11 -22.30 20.88
N GLY A 139 -45.74 -23.58 21.03
CA GLY A 139 -46.56 -24.73 20.65
C GLY A 139 -46.34 -25.29 19.26
N GLY A 140 -45.66 -26.44 19.17
CA GLY A 140 -45.62 -27.23 17.93
C GLY A 140 -44.63 -28.39 17.99
N VAL A 141 -45.04 -29.49 18.61
CA VAL A 141 -44.33 -30.78 18.60
C VAL A 141 -44.42 -31.41 17.21
N GLY A 142 -43.29 -31.97 16.73
CA GLY A 142 -43.29 -33.18 15.91
C GLY A 142 -42.65 -33.06 14.52
N GLY A 143 -41.56 -33.80 14.30
CA GLY A 143 -41.03 -34.05 12.95
C GLY A 143 -39.58 -34.51 12.92
N ARG A 144 -39.33 -35.80 13.21
CA ARG A 144 -38.06 -36.48 12.91
C ARG A 144 -37.90 -36.62 11.39
N GLY A 145 -36.70 -36.35 10.87
CA GLY A 145 -36.29 -36.92 9.57
C GLY A 145 -35.03 -36.31 8.94
N GLY A 146 -33.98 -37.14 8.78
CA GLY A 146 -33.10 -37.10 7.62
C GLY A 146 -31.81 -36.28 7.74
N GLY A 147 -30.69 -36.97 7.98
CA GLY A 147 -29.34 -36.40 7.89
C GLY A 147 -28.89 -36.10 6.46
N GLY A 148 -28.00 -35.11 6.33
CA GLY A 148 -27.28 -34.84 5.10
C GLY A 148 -26.34 -33.65 5.22
N GLY A 149 -25.03 -33.90 5.14
CA GLY A 149 -24.03 -32.97 4.61
C GLY A 149 -23.56 -31.83 5.53
N ARG A 150 -22.45 -32.05 6.24
CA ARG A 150 -21.62 -30.97 6.79
C ARG A 150 -21.04 -30.12 5.64
N ARG A 151 -21.62 -28.95 5.41
CA ARG A 151 -20.94 -27.77 4.85
C ARG A 151 -20.94 -26.72 5.94
N GLY A 152 -19.75 -26.34 6.41
CA GLY A 152 -19.58 -25.23 7.35
C GLY A 152 -19.91 -23.92 6.66
N GLY A 153 -21.19 -23.56 6.66
CA GLY A 153 -21.64 -22.17 6.56
C GLY A 153 -21.65 -21.62 7.97
N MET A 154 -20.93 -20.51 8.18
CA MET A 154 -21.01 -19.73 9.41
C MET A 154 -22.47 -19.29 9.56
N ASP A 155 -23.11 -19.68 10.65
CA ASP A 155 -24.47 -19.27 10.98
C ASP A 155 -24.55 -17.73 10.99
N ASP A 156 -25.28 -17.17 10.01
CA ASP A 156 -25.67 -15.77 9.96
C ASP A 156 -26.76 -15.55 11.02
N ASP A 157 -26.31 -15.37 12.26
CA ASP A 157 -27.13 -14.95 13.39
C ASP A 157 -27.61 -13.54 13.07
N GLY A 158 -28.84 -13.40 12.55
CA GLY A 158 -29.43 -12.21 11.92
C GLY A 158 -29.48 -10.94 12.78
N LYS A 159 -28.31 -10.44 13.17
CA LYS A 159 -28.08 -9.20 13.89
C LYS A 159 -27.61 -8.16 12.88
N SER A 160 -28.45 -7.17 12.60
CA SER A 160 -28.01 -6.02 11.81
C SER A 160 -27.25 -5.04 12.71
N GLU A 161 -26.04 -4.68 12.29
CA GLU A 161 -25.25 -3.63 12.93
C GLU A 161 -25.42 -2.32 12.13
N TYR A 162 -25.65 -1.20 12.83
CA TYR A 162 -25.76 0.11 12.21
C TYR A 162 -25.28 1.24 13.13
N PHE A 163 -24.97 2.38 12.53
CA PHE A 163 -24.69 3.62 13.26
C PHE A 163 -25.86 4.59 13.15
N GLU A 164 -26.19 5.24 14.27
CA GLU A 164 -27.06 6.41 14.31
C GLU A 164 -26.22 7.67 14.43
N LEU A 165 -26.39 8.61 13.50
CA LEU A 165 -25.77 9.93 13.54
C LEU A 165 -26.85 10.99 13.82
N SER A 166 -26.83 11.58 15.01
CA SER A 166 -27.82 12.57 15.47
C SER A 166 -27.24 13.98 15.55
N PHE A 167 -27.96 14.97 15.00
CA PHE A 167 -27.57 16.39 14.97
C PHE A 167 -28.79 17.31 14.76
N ASP A 168 -28.62 18.63 14.93
CA ASP A 168 -29.68 19.61 14.65
C ASP A 168 -29.96 19.67 13.13
N LYS A 169 -31.23 19.42 12.75
CA LYS A 169 -31.74 19.34 11.39
C LYS A 169 -31.37 20.55 10.52
N LYS A 170 -31.14 21.73 11.10
CA LYS A 170 -30.70 22.93 10.36
C LYS A 170 -29.34 22.74 9.66
N HIS A 171 -28.51 21.80 10.15
CA HIS A 171 -27.18 21.52 9.61
C HIS A 171 -27.16 20.35 8.62
N LYS A 172 -28.32 19.81 8.20
CA LYS A 172 -28.40 18.64 7.30
C LYS A 172 -27.50 18.75 6.08
N ASP A 173 -27.52 19.89 5.39
CA ASP A 173 -26.75 20.05 4.15
C ASP A 173 -25.24 20.13 4.41
N LEU A 174 -24.83 20.73 5.53
CA LEU A 174 -23.43 20.72 5.98
C LEU A 174 -22.97 19.30 6.31
N ILE A 175 -23.80 18.53 7.00
CA ILE A 175 -23.44 17.16 7.39
C ILE A 175 -23.30 16.26 6.16
N LEU A 176 -24.27 16.30 5.24
CA LEU A 176 -24.28 15.43 4.06
C LEU A 176 -23.19 15.80 3.05
N ASN A 177 -22.94 17.09 2.82
CA ASN A 177 -22.03 17.53 1.75
C ASN A 177 -20.59 17.79 2.23
N SER A 178 -20.36 17.92 3.54
CA SER A 178 -19.04 18.25 4.10
C SER A 178 -18.57 17.25 5.15
N TYR A 179 -19.37 16.97 6.19
CA TYR A 179 -18.95 16.07 7.28
C TYR A 179 -18.82 14.60 6.85
N VAL A 180 -19.79 14.07 6.11
CA VAL A 180 -19.72 12.68 5.62
C VAL A 180 -18.50 12.46 4.71
N PRO A 181 -18.26 13.29 3.66
CA PRO A 181 -17.03 13.20 2.87
C PRO A 181 -15.75 13.39 3.69
N TYR A 182 -15.77 14.26 4.71
CA TYR A 182 -14.65 14.43 5.63
C TYR A 182 -14.34 13.14 6.39
N ILE A 183 -15.34 12.44 6.92
CA ILE A 183 -15.17 11.13 7.57
C ILE A 183 -14.61 10.11 6.58
N GLU A 184 -15.11 10.06 5.36
CA GLU A 184 -14.60 9.14 4.33
C GLU A 184 -13.12 9.39 4.04
N SER A 185 -12.71 10.66 3.90
CA SER A 185 -11.32 11.05 3.71
C SER A 185 -10.46 10.68 4.92
N LYS A 186 -10.89 11.03 6.14
CA LYS A 186 -10.15 10.72 7.36
C LYS A 186 -10.03 9.23 7.62
N ALA A 187 -11.09 8.47 7.39
CA ALA A 187 -11.06 7.03 7.49
C ALA A 187 -10.12 6.40 6.47
N LYS A 188 -10.03 6.96 5.26
CA LYS A 188 -9.07 6.54 4.24
C LYS A 188 -7.63 6.82 4.70
N GLU A 189 -7.33 8.01 5.23
CA GLU A 189 -6.03 8.35 5.82
C GLU A 189 -5.64 7.34 6.91
N ILE A 190 -6.53 7.08 7.88
CA ILE A 190 -6.29 6.12 8.97
C ILE A 190 -6.04 4.69 8.44
N ARG A 191 -6.81 4.26 7.43
CA ARG A 191 -6.59 2.94 6.81
C ARG A 191 -5.26 2.87 6.08
N ASP A 192 -4.86 3.93 5.38
CA ASP A 192 -3.62 3.99 4.64
C ASP A 192 -2.41 4.03 5.60
N GLU A 193 -2.53 4.70 6.75
CA GLU A 193 -1.53 4.68 7.84
C GLU A 193 -1.37 3.29 8.48
N ARG A 194 -2.50 2.62 8.76
CA ARG A 194 -2.52 1.28 9.36
C ARG A 194 -2.31 0.17 8.32
N ARG A 195 -2.15 0.52 7.03
CA ARG A 195 -2.09 -0.47 5.95
C ARG A 195 -0.85 -1.34 6.11
N ILE A 196 -1.09 -2.64 6.00
CA ILE A 196 -0.05 -3.65 6.03
C ILE A 196 0.18 -4.10 4.60
N LEU A 197 1.40 -3.93 4.13
CA LEU A 197 1.76 -4.25 2.76
C LEU A 197 1.88 -5.76 2.62
N MET A 198 1.38 -6.26 1.50
CA MET A 198 1.43 -7.68 1.16
C MET A 198 2.42 -7.90 0.01
N LEU A 199 3.25 -8.93 0.15
CA LEU A 199 4.03 -9.49 -0.96
C LEU A 199 3.27 -10.69 -1.50
N HIS A 200 2.95 -10.65 -2.78
CA HIS A 200 2.28 -11.70 -3.52
C HIS A 200 3.27 -12.42 -4.41
N SER A 201 3.48 -13.71 -4.17
CA SER A 201 4.32 -14.57 -5.02
C SER A 201 3.46 -15.60 -5.74
N LEU A 202 4.00 -16.15 -6.82
CA LEU A 202 3.29 -17.14 -7.62
C LEU A 202 3.45 -18.54 -7.05
N ASN A 203 2.34 -19.19 -6.69
CA ASN A 203 2.30 -20.62 -6.40
C ASN A 203 1.18 -21.27 -7.21
N SER A 204 1.51 -22.31 -7.99
CA SER A 204 0.53 -23.09 -8.75
C SER A 204 -0.41 -22.22 -9.62
N LEU A 205 0.13 -21.15 -10.22
CA LEU A 205 -0.61 -20.15 -11.01
C LEU A 205 -1.71 -19.40 -10.23
N ARG A 206 -1.51 -19.19 -8.93
CA ARG A 206 -2.32 -18.33 -8.05
C ARG A 206 -1.41 -17.44 -7.20
N TRP A 207 -1.92 -16.27 -6.83
CA TRP A 207 -1.23 -15.36 -5.93
C TRP A 207 -1.36 -15.84 -4.49
N GLU A 208 -0.24 -16.19 -3.87
CA GLU A 208 -0.14 -16.40 -2.43
C GLU A 208 0.45 -15.15 -1.79
N SER A 209 -0.08 -14.77 -0.62
CA SER A 209 0.26 -13.48 0.01
C SER A 209 0.95 -13.69 1.35
N VAL A 210 2.09 -13.05 1.55
CA VAL A 210 2.78 -12.90 2.84
C VAL A 210 2.88 -11.43 3.20
N ILE A 211 3.13 -11.10 4.47
CA ILE A 211 3.33 -9.72 4.88
C ILE A 211 4.68 -9.24 4.32
N LEU A 212 4.69 -8.05 3.71
CA LEU A 212 5.90 -7.38 3.27
C LEU A 212 6.42 -6.47 4.39
N GLU A 213 7.47 -6.92 5.09
CA GLU A 213 8.19 -6.14 6.10
C GLU A 213 9.62 -5.86 5.65
N HIS A 214 9.75 -5.11 4.54
CA HIS A 214 11.07 -4.74 4.03
C HIS A 214 11.53 -3.41 4.65
N PRO A 215 12.74 -3.31 5.22
CA PRO A 215 13.21 -2.10 5.92
C PRO A 215 13.56 -0.94 4.97
N SER A 216 13.80 -1.22 3.68
CA SER A 216 14.21 -0.17 2.73
C SER A 216 13.17 0.92 2.52
N THR A 217 13.61 2.15 2.72
CA THR A 217 12.96 3.42 2.36
C THR A 217 13.88 4.23 1.44
N PHE A 218 13.36 5.29 0.82
CA PHE A 218 14.19 6.23 0.05
C PHE A 218 15.31 6.89 0.88
N GLU A 219 15.13 6.99 2.21
CA GLU A 219 16.14 7.53 3.12
C GLU A 219 17.28 6.52 3.34
N THR A 220 16.96 5.25 3.53
CA THR A 220 17.97 4.19 3.72
C THR A 220 18.71 3.79 2.43
N MET A 221 18.24 4.25 1.27
CA MET A 221 18.73 3.82 -0.02
C MET A 221 19.97 4.61 -0.46
N ALA A 222 21.04 3.88 -0.76
CA ALA A 222 22.24 4.41 -1.40
C ALA A 222 21.96 4.79 -2.87
N MET A 223 21.62 6.05 -3.11
CA MET A 223 21.28 6.60 -4.42
C MET A 223 21.62 8.09 -4.46
N GLU A 224 21.90 8.62 -5.65
CA GLU A 224 22.00 10.06 -5.90
C GLU A 224 20.73 10.80 -5.49
N ASP A 225 20.89 11.96 -4.85
CA ASP A 225 19.75 12.73 -4.34
C ASP A 225 18.88 13.27 -5.46
N ASP A 226 19.47 13.63 -6.60
CA ASP A 226 18.74 14.11 -7.78
C ASP A 226 17.83 13.00 -8.33
N LEU A 227 18.37 11.80 -8.54
CA LEU A 227 17.61 10.65 -9.02
C LEU A 227 16.52 10.25 -8.01
N LYS A 228 16.82 10.28 -6.72
CA LYS A 228 15.86 10.00 -5.63
C LYS A 228 14.69 10.99 -5.68
N ARG A 229 14.96 12.28 -5.84
CA ARG A 229 13.91 13.32 -5.96
C ARG A 229 13.06 13.12 -7.22
N ASP A 230 13.69 12.82 -8.36
CA ASP A 230 12.98 12.61 -9.63
C ASP A 230 12.01 11.42 -9.55
N VAL A 231 12.43 10.32 -8.93
CA VAL A 231 11.58 9.13 -8.72
C VAL A 231 10.42 9.46 -7.79
N ILE A 232 10.69 10.12 -6.66
CA ILE A 232 9.65 10.52 -5.70
C ILE A 232 8.64 11.45 -6.40
N GLU A 233 9.09 12.44 -7.16
CA GLU A 233 8.20 13.37 -7.85
C GLU A 233 7.32 12.66 -8.90
N ASP A 234 7.85 11.68 -9.64
CA ASP A 234 7.07 10.91 -10.61
C ASP A 234 6.01 10.02 -9.94
N LEU A 235 6.35 9.38 -8.81
CA LEU A 235 5.42 8.59 -7.99
C LEU A 235 4.26 9.45 -7.46
N ASP A 236 4.60 10.60 -6.91
CA ASP A 236 3.66 11.60 -6.42
C ASP A 236 2.74 12.12 -7.52
N ARG A 237 3.32 12.39 -8.69
CA ARG A 237 2.62 12.81 -9.89
C ARG A 237 1.66 11.72 -10.37
N PHE A 238 2.04 10.46 -10.28
CA PHE A 238 1.18 9.33 -10.64
C PHE A 238 -0.06 9.25 -9.72
N ILE A 239 0.12 9.35 -8.39
CA ILE A 239 -0.99 9.31 -7.42
C ILE A 239 -1.96 10.48 -7.63
N ARG A 240 -1.44 11.70 -7.79
CA ARG A 240 -2.27 12.91 -7.90
C ARG A 240 -3.07 13.01 -9.21
N ARG A 241 -2.77 12.17 -10.21
CA ARG A 241 -3.30 12.32 -11.58
C ARG A 241 -4.44 11.37 -11.93
N LYS A 242 -5.11 10.72 -10.97
CA LYS A 242 -6.28 9.85 -11.22
C LYS A 242 -7.28 10.45 -12.21
N GLU A 243 -7.73 11.68 -11.94
CA GLU A 243 -8.75 12.38 -12.74
C GLU A 243 -8.19 12.80 -14.11
N PHE A 244 -6.89 13.05 -14.20
CA PHE A 244 -6.22 13.34 -15.47
C PHE A 244 -6.25 12.10 -16.38
N TYR A 245 -5.82 10.92 -15.88
CA TYR A 245 -5.86 9.66 -16.64
C TYR A 245 -7.28 9.35 -17.13
N LYS A 246 -8.28 9.50 -16.25
CA LYS A 246 -9.70 9.33 -16.60
C LYS A 246 -10.15 10.28 -17.71
N ARG A 247 -9.78 11.56 -17.61
CA ARG A 247 -10.17 12.59 -18.59
C ARG A 247 -9.57 12.34 -19.97
N VAL A 248 -8.33 11.87 -20.05
CA VAL A 248 -7.65 11.58 -21.32
C VAL A 248 -7.94 10.17 -21.86
N GLY A 249 -8.82 9.41 -21.19
CA GLY A 249 -9.21 8.06 -21.61
C GLY A 249 -8.08 7.03 -21.55
N LYS A 250 -7.11 7.21 -20.66
CA LYS A 250 -5.97 6.28 -20.49
C LYS A 250 -6.12 5.48 -19.20
N ALA A 251 -5.71 4.21 -19.24
CA ALA A 251 -5.58 3.38 -18.06
C ALA A 251 -4.65 4.04 -17.04
N TRP A 252 -5.05 4.08 -15.77
CA TRP A 252 -4.26 4.71 -14.70
C TRP A 252 -3.13 3.79 -14.24
N LYS A 253 -2.09 3.75 -15.08
CA LYS A 253 -0.89 2.94 -14.88
C LYS A 253 0.39 3.73 -15.15
N ARG A 254 1.49 3.24 -14.60
CA ARG A 254 2.84 3.77 -14.83
C ARG A 254 3.87 2.65 -14.93
N GLY A 255 4.72 2.69 -15.96
CA GLY A 255 5.77 1.71 -16.17
C GLY A 255 7.15 2.22 -15.78
N TYR A 256 7.93 1.41 -15.07
CA TYR A 256 9.31 1.68 -14.67
C TYR A 256 10.24 0.57 -15.17
N LEU A 257 11.43 0.94 -15.64
CA LEU A 257 12.52 0.01 -15.94
C LEU A 257 13.70 0.31 -15.01
N LEU A 258 14.04 -0.65 -14.15
CA LEU A 258 15.21 -0.61 -13.30
C LEU A 258 16.32 -1.45 -13.95
N TYR A 259 17.44 -0.82 -14.31
CA TYR A 259 18.51 -1.54 -14.99
C TYR A 259 19.89 -1.20 -14.44
N GLY A 260 20.79 -2.19 -14.44
CA GLY A 260 22.17 -2.03 -13.99
C GLY A 260 22.74 -3.33 -13.42
N PRO A 261 24.01 -3.33 -12.99
CA PRO A 261 24.69 -4.53 -12.47
C PRO A 261 23.93 -5.22 -11.31
N PRO A 262 24.19 -6.50 -11.05
CA PRO A 262 23.69 -7.15 -9.84
C PRO A 262 24.25 -6.47 -8.57
N GLY A 263 23.46 -6.45 -7.49
CA GLY A 263 23.89 -5.85 -6.22
C GLY A 263 23.80 -4.32 -6.15
N THR A 264 23.10 -3.67 -7.07
CA THR A 264 22.89 -2.20 -7.05
C THR A 264 21.59 -1.76 -6.39
N GLY A 265 20.81 -2.68 -5.83
CA GLY A 265 19.61 -2.35 -5.04
C GLY A 265 18.31 -2.22 -5.84
N LYS A 266 18.21 -2.81 -7.04
CA LYS A 266 16.98 -2.82 -7.87
C LYS A 266 15.75 -3.29 -7.08
N SER A 267 15.81 -4.46 -6.44
CA SER A 267 14.70 -4.99 -5.63
C SER A 267 14.49 -4.18 -4.33
N SER A 268 15.55 -3.61 -3.76
CA SER A 268 15.42 -2.68 -2.62
C SER A 268 14.68 -1.39 -3.01
N LEU A 269 14.82 -0.91 -4.25
CA LEU A 269 14.11 0.26 -4.76
C LEU A 269 12.62 -0.05 -4.94
N VAL A 270 12.28 -1.23 -5.46
CA VAL A 270 10.89 -1.70 -5.49
C VAL A 270 10.27 -1.66 -4.10
N ALA A 271 10.98 -2.19 -3.09
CA ALA A 271 10.50 -2.17 -1.71
C ALA A 271 10.35 -0.74 -1.16
N ALA A 272 11.30 0.16 -1.44
CA ALA A 272 11.20 1.57 -1.06
C ALA A 272 10.00 2.27 -1.71
N MET A 273 9.74 2.01 -3.00
CA MET A 273 8.57 2.52 -3.70
C MET A 273 7.27 1.98 -3.10
N ALA A 274 7.20 0.68 -2.78
CA ALA A 274 6.05 0.06 -2.12
C ALA A 274 5.77 0.68 -0.75
N ASN A 275 6.82 0.86 0.06
CA ASN A 275 6.75 1.46 1.39
C ASN A 275 6.31 2.93 1.36
N TYR A 276 6.77 3.68 0.35
CA TYR A 276 6.41 5.07 0.13
C TYR A 276 4.93 5.22 -0.30
N LEU A 277 4.50 4.42 -1.28
CA LEU A 277 3.15 4.48 -1.85
C LEU A 277 2.09 3.78 -1.00
N LYS A 278 2.50 2.92 -0.07
CA LYS A 278 1.66 1.93 0.63
C LYS A 278 0.96 0.97 -0.34
N PHE A 279 1.69 0.48 -1.34
CA PHE A 279 1.19 -0.46 -2.35
C PHE A 279 1.61 -1.89 -2.06
N ASP A 280 0.74 -2.85 -2.37
CA ASP A 280 1.08 -4.27 -2.31
C ASP A 280 2.00 -4.64 -3.48
N VAL A 281 2.95 -5.55 -3.26
CA VAL A 281 3.92 -5.97 -4.27
C VAL A 281 3.52 -7.34 -4.82
N TYR A 282 3.50 -7.48 -6.14
CA TYR A 282 3.27 -8.72 -6.85
C TYR A 282 4.55 -9.10 -7.58
N ASP A 283 5.25 -10.11 -7.07
CA ASP A 283 6.48 -10.62 -7.66
C ASP A 283 6.16 -11.70 -8.71
N LEU A 284 6.37 -11.35 -9.98
CA LEU A 284 6.14 -12.21 -11.13
C LEU A 284 7.45 -12.67 -11.75
N GLN A 285 7.81 -13.92 -11.48
CA GLN A 285 8.90 -14.60 -12.17
C GLN A 285 8.41 -15.16 -13.51
N LEU A 286 8.82 -14.56 -14.63
CA LEU A 286 8.36 -14.97 -15.96
C LEU A 286 8.66 -16.45 -16.28
N ALA A 287 9.76 -17.00 -15.77
CA ALA A 287 10.14 -18.39 -15.96
C ALA A 287 9.09 -19.40 -15.44
N SER A 288 8.25 -18.99 -14.49
CA SER A 288 7.18 -19.83 -13.91
C SER A 288 5.89 -19.84 -14.73
N VAL A 289 5.77 -18.98 -15.74
CA VAL A 289 4.57 -18.81 -16.55
C VAL A 289 4.76 -19.44 -17.93
N MET A 290 3.94 -20.45 -18.24
CA MET A 290 4.11 -21.27 -19.45
C MET A 290 3.31 -20.74 -20.65
N ARG A 291 2.17 -20.09 -20.42
CA ARG A 291 1.24 -19.62 -21.47
C ARG A 291 0.79 -18.19 -21.24
N ASP A 292 0.48 -17.50 -22.33
CA ASP A 292 -0.11 -16.16 -22.32
C ASP A 292 -1.45 -16.11 -21.54
N SER A 293 -2.25 -17.18 -21.59
CA SER A 293 -3.49 -17.29 -20.82
C SER A 293 -3.27 -17.29 -19.31
N ASP A 294 -2.16 -17.88 -18.86
CA ASP A 294 -1.80 -17.97 -17.45
C ASP A 294 -1.36 -16.59 -16.95
N LEU A 295 -0.52 -15.90 -17.73
CA LEU A 295 -0.15 -14.51 -17.48
C LEU A 295 -1.38 -13.60 -17.37
N ARG A 296 -2.32 -13.71 -18.32
CA ARG A 296 -3.58 -12.94 -18.31
C ARG A 296 -4.37 -13.18 -17.03
N ARG A 297 -4.50 -14.42 -16.59
CA ARG A 297 -5.23 -14.77 -15.36
C ARG A 297 -4.58 -14.14 -14.13
N LEU A 298 -3.25 -14.11 -14.08
CA LEU A 298 -2.51 -13.51 -12.97
C LEU A 298 -2.69 -12.00 -12.92
N LEU A 299 -2.60 -11.32 -14.05
CA LEU A 299 -2.77 -9.86 -14.14
C LEU A 299 -4.18 -9.40 -13.77
N LEU A 300 -5.20 -10.20 -14.12
CA LEU A 300 -6.59 -9.96 -13.74
C LEU A 300 -6.84 -10.22 -12.25
N ALA A 301 -6.04 -11.07 -11.62
CA ALA A 301 -6.13 -11.37 -10.19
C ALA A 301 -5.36 -10.36 -9.32
N THR A 302 -4.57 -9.47 -9.92
CA THR A 302 -3.87 -8.38 -9.23
C THR A 302 -4.85 -7.28 -8.81
N ARG A 303 -4.76 -6.83 -7.54
CA ARG A 303 -5.64 -5.80 -6.98
C ARG A 303 -5.19 -4.38 -7.37
N ASN A 304 -6.05 -3.39 -7.14
CA ASN A 304 -5.69 -1.98 -7.24
C ASN A 304 -4.68 -1.59 -6.14
N ARG A 305 -3.97 -0.46 -6.30
CA ARG A 305 -2.88 -0.04 -5.41
C ARG A 305 -1.79 -1.10 -5.25
N SER A 306 -1.29 -1.52 -6.40
CA SER A 306 -0.29 -2.58 -6.49
C SER A 306 0.89 -2.19 -7.37
N ILE A 307 2.03 -2.75 -7.03
CA ILE A 307 3.24 -2.76 -7.84
C ILE A 307 3.40 -4.18 -8.37
N LEU A 308 3.32 -4.35 -9.69
CA LEU A 308 3.68 -5.58 -10.37
C LEU A 308 5.16 -5.54 -10.73
N VAL A 309 5.94 -6.45 -10.18
CA VAL A 309 7.37 -6.59 -10.44
C VAL A 309 7.56 -7.74 -11.40
N ILE A 310 8.28 -7.48 -12.48
CA ILE A 310 8.65 -8.49 -13.46
C ILE A 310 10.17 -8.54 -13.46
N GLU A 311 10.71 -9.54 -12.76
CA GLU A 311 12.15 -9.66 -12.55
C GLU A 311 12.87 -10.31 -13.74
N ASP A 312 14.11 -9.86 -13.96
CA ASP A 312 15.09 -10.40 -14.92
C ASP A 312 14.49 -10.64 -16.33
N ILE A 313 13.90 -9.58 -16.89
CA ILE A 313 13.23 -9.67 -18.20
C ILE A 313 14.20 -10.00 -19.35
N ASP A 314 15.50 -9.78 -19.18
CA ASP A 314 16.54 -10.20 -20.12
C ASP A 314 16.69 -11.73 -20.17
N CYS A 315 16.48 -12.45 -19.07
CA CYS A 315 16.45 -13.91 -19.09
C CYS A 315 15.22 -14.46 -19.82
N ALA A 316 14.15 -13.68 -19.90
CA ALA A 316 12.96 -14.02 -20.69
C ALA A 316 13.14 -13.74 -22.19
N VAL A 317 14.14 -12.95 -22.60
CA VAL A 317 14.45 -12.75 -24.03
C VAL A 317 15.07 -14.02 -24.65
N ASP A 318 15.73 -14.85 -23.84
CA ASP A 318 16.22 -16.18 -24.24
C ASP A 318 15.11 -17.25 -24.27
N LEU A 319 13.84 -16.90 -23.98
CA LEU A 319 12.71 -17.73 -24.40
C LEU A 319 12.81 -17.83 -25.91
N PRO A 320 13.02 -19.03 -26.49
CA PRO A 320 13.24 -19.15 -27.91
C PRO A 320 12.10 -18.47 -28.64
N ASN A 321 12.42 -17.50 -29.49
CA ASN A 321 11.58 -17.12 -30.62
C ASN A 321 11.34 -18.41 -31.40
N ARG A 322 10.34 -19.22 -31.01
CA ARG A 322 9.92 -20.45 -31.68
C ARG A 322 9.18 -20.11 -32.97
N ILE A 323 9.79 -19.25 -33.80
CA ILE A 323 9.38 -18.98 -35.16
C ILE A 323 9.95 -20.05 -36.12
N GLU A 324 10.84 -20.94 -35.66
CA GLU A 324 11.38 -22.01 -36.50
C GLU A 324 10.89 -23.39 -36.07
N GLN A 325 9.67 -23.73 -36.50
CA GLN A 325 9.31 -24.98 -37.22
C GLN A 325 7.77 -25.13 -37.22
N PRO A 326 7.10 -24.97 -38.38
CA PRO A 326 5.72 -25.39 -38.52
C PRO A 326 5.70 -26.91 -38.56
N VAL A 327 5.34 -27.55 -37.44
CA VAL A 327 4.92 -28.95 -37.48
C VAL A 327 3.52 -28.93 -38.10
N GLU A 328 3.45 -29.22 -39.39
CA GLU A 328 2.20 -29.42 -40.11
C GLU A 328 1.31 -30.42 -39.36
N GLY A 329 0.06 -30.02 -39.14
CA GLY A 329 -0.98 -30.94 -38.69
C GLY A 329 -1.31 -30.89 -37.19
N LYS A 330 -2.00 -29.84 -36.75
CA LYS A 330 -3.17 -29.97 -35.84
C LYS A 330 -3.91 -28.64 -35.73
N ASN A 331 -5.11 -28.62 -36.31
CA ASN A 331 -6.17 -27.68 -35.95
C ASN A 331 -6.41 -27.75 -34.43
N ARG A 332 -5.82 -26.83 -33.67
CA ARG A 332 -6.24 -26.48 -32.33
C ARG A 332 -6.48 -24.98 -32.33
N GLY A 333 -7.68 -24.61 -31.87
CA GLY A 333 -8.20 -23.25 -31.93
C GLY A 333 -7.21 -22.20 -31.43
N GLU A 334 -7.37 -21.02 -32.02
CA GLU A 334 -6.69 -19.77 -31.70
C GLU A 334 -6.48 -19.59 -30.18
N SER A 335 -5.30 -19.06 -29.80
CA SER A 335 -4.96 -18.41 -28.51
C SER A 335 -4.27 -19.17 -27.36
N GLN A 336 -3.59 -20.31 -27.57
CA GLN A 336 -2.78 -20.93 -26.49
C GLN A 336 -1.33 -21.25 -26.88
N GLY A 337 -0.60 -20.24 -27.35
CA GLY A 337 0.84 -20.34 -27.54
C GLY A 337 1.63 -20.36 -26.23
N PRO A 338 2.90 -20.79 -26.26
CA PRO A 338 3.83 -20.59 -25.14
C PRO A 338 3.99 -19.10 -24.82
N LEU A 339 4.41 -18.77 -23.60
CA LEU A 339 4.68 -17.37 -23.22
C LEU A 339 5.66 -16.74 -24.23
N THR A 340 5.24 -15.64 -24.84
CA THR A 340 6.09 -14.86 -25.74
C THR A 340 6.30 -13.45 -25.20
N LEU A 341 7.42 -12.82 -25.57
CA LEU A 341 7.66 -11.41 -25.27
C LEU A 341 6.56 -10.52 -25.89
N SER A 342 6.11 -10.85 -27.09
CA SER A 342 4.95 -10.22 -27.74
C SER A 342 3.65 -10.39 -26.95
N GLY A 343 3.44 -11.55 -26.33
CA GLY A 343 2.35 -11.81 -25.40
C GLY A 343 2.40 -10.84 -24.23
N LEU A 344 3.52 -10.80 -23.50
CA LEU A 344 3.76 -9.86 -22.40
C LEU A 344 3.48 -8.40 -22.81
N LEU A 345 3.97 -7.98 -23.98
CA LEU A 345 3.76 -6.64 -24.53
C LEU A 345 2.27 -6.32 -24.78
N ASN A 346 1.54 -7.25 -25.39
CA ASN A 346 0.11 -7.11 -25.62
C ASN A 346 -0.68 -7.01 -24.32
N PHE A 347 -0.19 -7.58 -23.22
CA PHE A 347 -0.81 -7.44 -21.92
C PHE A 347 -0.53 -6.10 -21.25
N ILE A 348 0.72 -5.63 -21.32
CA ILE A 348 1.11 -4.34 -20.76
C ILE A 348 0.38 -3.20 -21.47
N ASP A 349 0.18 -3.29 -22.78
CA ASP A 349 -0.37 -2.19 -23.60
C ASP A 349 -1.85 -2.38 -23.97
N GLY A 350 -2.34 -3.63 -23.97
CA GLY A 350 -3.68 -3.95 -24.46
C GLY A 350 -4.82 -3.66 -23.48
N LEU A 351 -6.04 -4.00 -23.91
CA LEU A 351 -7.28 -3.76 -23.17
C LEU A 351 -7.27 -4.36 -21.75
N TRP A 352 -6.55 -5.48 -21.57
CA TRP A 352 -6.39 -6.15 -20.27
C TRP A 352 -5.62 -5.32 -19.24
N SER A 353 -4.76 -4.41 -19.69
CA SER A 353 -4.09 -3.45 -18.81
C SER A 353 -5.05 -2.42 -18.19
N SER A 354 -6.26 -2.29 -18.74
CA SER A 354 -7.31 -1.40 -18.20
C SER A 354 -8.18 -2.09 -17.14
N CYS A 355 -8.01 -3.40 -16.96
CA CYS A 355 -8.69 -4.17 -15.93
C CYS A 355 -7.99 -3.97 -14.58
N GLY A 356 -8.19 -2.80 -13.98
CA GLY A 356 -7.59 -2.37 -12.73
C GLY A 356 -7.24 -0.89 -12.77
N ASP A 357 -7.52 -0.20 -11.67
CA ASP A 357 -7.17 1.21 -11.50
C ASP A 357 -5.96 1.30 -10.55
N GLU A 358 -5.09 2.30 -10.74
CA GLU A 358 -4.01 2.62 -9.81
C GLU A 358 -2.93 1.52 -9.70
N ARG A 359 -2.24 1.22 -10.80
CA ARG A 359 -1.19 0.17 -10.86
C ARG A 359 0.16 0.70 -11.36
N ILE A 360 1.24 0.27 -10.71
CA ILE A 360 2.60 0.46 -11.19
C ILE A 360 3.16 -0.87 -11.69
N ILE A 361 3.88 -0.85 -12.80
CA ILE A 361 4.58 -2.03 -13.33
C ILE A 361 6.08 -1.69 -13.34
N ILE A 362 6.87 -2.53 -12.68
CA ILE A 362 8.32 -2.37 -12.59
C ILE A 362 8.97 -3.57 -13.26
N PHE A 363 9.85 -3.29 -14.22
CA PHE A 363 10.69 -4.29 -14.87
C PHE A 363 12.10 -4.17 -14.33
N THR A 364 12.74 -5.28 -14.00
CA THR A 364 14.16 -5.29 -13.64
C THR A 364 14.98 -6.03 -14.70
N THR A 365 16.17 -5.52 -15.00
CA THR A 365 17.11 -6.18 -15.91
C THR A 365 18.56 -5.87 -15.55
N ASN A 366 19.48 -6.77 -15.84
CA ASN A 366 20.91 -6.47 -15.74
C ASN A 366 21.46 -5.87 -17.06
N HIS A 367 20.79 -6.12 -18.18
CA HIS A 367 21.27 -5.79 -19.53
C HIS A 367 20.19 -5.10 -20.37
N LYS A 368 20.11 -3.77 -20.27
CA LYS A 368 19.14 -2.96 -21.02
C LYS A 368 19.31 -3.10 -22.55
N ASP A 369 20.52 -3.33 -23.01
CA ASP A 369 20.90 -3.52 -24.41
C ASP A 369 20.33 -4.81 -25.03
N ARG A 370 19.96 -5.79 -24.22
CA ARG A 370 19.34 -7.05 -24.67
C ARG A 370 17.83 -6.95 -24.86
N LEU A 371 17.22 -5.85 -24.43
CA LEU A 371 15.77 -5.70 -24.49
C LEU A 371 15.31 -5.27 -25.89
N ASP A 372 14.17 -5.83 -26.32
CA ASP A 372 13.50 -5.37 -27.54
C ASP A 372 13.14 -3.87 -27.40
N PRO A 373 13.57 -3.00 -28.33
CA PRO A 373 13.20 -1.58 -28.33
C PRO A 373 11.68 -1.31 -28.29
N ALA A 374 10.84 -2.27 -28.69
CA ALA A 374 9.39 -2.19 -28.57
C ALA A 374 8.90 -2.17 -27.10
N LEU A 375 9.67 -2.69 -26.14
CA LEU A 375 9.39 -2.60 -24.70
C LEU A 375 9.59 -1.18 -24.17
N LEU A 376 10.58 -0.47 -24.70
CA LEU A 376 11.03 0.85 -24.23
C LEU A 376 10.13 2.00 -24.72
N ARG A 377 9.01 1.69 -25.37
CA ARG A 377 8.09 2.71 -25.91
C ARG A 377 7.27 3.36 -24.78
N PRO A 378 7.00 4.67 -24.85
CA PRO A 378 6.11 5.36 -23.92
C PRO A 378 4.73 4.68 -23.83
N GLY A 379 4.19 4.56 -22.61
CA GLY A 379 2.97 3.81 -22.30
C GLY A 379 3.23 2.38 -21.80
N ARG A 380 4.46 1.87 -21.94
CA ARG A 380 4.91 0.55 -21.43
C ARG A 380 5.95 0.69 -20.34
N MET A 381 7.10 1.25 -20.67
CA MET A 381 8.18 1.60 -19.75
C MET A 381 8.42 3.10 -19.89
N ASP A 382 7.85 3.89 -18.98
CA ASP A 382 7.86 5.34 -19.10
C ASP A 382 9.07 5.99 -18.45
N MET A 383 9.50 5.46 -17.30
CA MET A 383 10.64 5.95 -16.54
C MET A 383 11.74 4.89 -16.51
N HIS A 384 12.94 5.26 -16.96
CA HIS A 384 14.10 4.38 -17.01
C HIS A 384 15.11 4.82 -15.95
N ILE A 385 15.41 3.96 -14.99
CA ILE A 385 16.26 4.24 -13.83
C ILE A 385 17.50 3.35 -13.94
N TYR A 386 18.66 3.98 -14.11
CA TYR A 386 19.94 3.29 -14.06
C TYR A 386 20.41 3.17 -12.61
N MET A 387 20.57 1.93 -12.15
CA MET A 387 21.10 1.58 -10.83
C MET A 387 22.56 1.17 -10.98
N GLY A 388 23.45 2.16 -10.90
CA GLY A 388 24.88 2.00 -11.13
C GLY A 388 25.69 1.60 -9.90
N HIS A 389 27.01 1.77 -10.03
CA HIS A 389 27.97 1.59 -8.95
C HIS A 389 27.77 2.62 -7.84
N CYS A 390 28.32 2.35 -6.66
CA CYS A 390 28.15 3.19 -5.48
C CYS A 390 28.83 4.53 -5.70
N SER A 391 28.06 5.62 -5.66
CA SER A 391 28.61 6.96 -5.67
C SER A 391 29.07 7.38 -4.27
N PHE A 392 29.76 8.52 -4.18
CA PHE A 392 30.12 9.08 -2.88
C PHE A 392 28.89 9.44 -2.04
N GLN A 393 27.80 9.91 -2.66
CA GLN A 393 26.56 10.19 -1.96
C GLN A 393 25.87 8.91 -1.48
N GLY A 394 25.85 7.87 -2.33
CA GLY A 394 25.39 6.54 -1.93
C GLY A 394 26.20 5.98 -0.76
N PHE A 395 27.52 6.12 -0.80
CA PHE A 395 28.41 5.73 0.30
C PHE A 395 28.08 6.47 1.59
N LYS A 396 27.87 7.79 1.57
CA LYS A 396 27.46 8.55 2.77
C LYS A 396 26.20 8.00 3.41
N THR A 397 25.22 7.63 2.58
CA THR A 397 23.99 6.96 3.07
C THR A 397 24.31 5.62 3.72
N LEU A 398 25.16 4.79 3.10
CA LEU A 398 25.58 3.52 3.70
C LEU A 398 26.38 3.73 5.00
N ALA A 399 27.35 4.64 5.04
CA ALA A 399 28.12 4.95 6.23
C ALA A 399 27.23 5.43 7.38
N SER A 400 26.22 6.25 7.09
CA SER A 400 25.23 6.66 8.10
C SER A 400 24.40 5.48 8.60
N ASN A 401 23.97 4.58 7.72
CA ASN A 401 23.09 3.46 8.09
C ASN A 401 23.83 2.35 8.85
N TYR A 402 25.06 2.02 8.45
CA TYR A 402 25.82 0.90 9.01
C TYR A 402 26.73 1.33 10.18
N LEU A 403 27.28 2.53 10.15
CA LEU A 403 28.26 3.01 11.15
C LEU A 403 27.73 4.19 11.99
N GLY A 404 26.52 4.68 11.74
CA GLY A 404 25.94 5.82 12.47
C GLY A 404 26.62 7.17 12.18
N LEU A 405 27.43 7.24 11.12
CA LEU A 405 28.15 8.45 10.73
C LEU A 405 27.24 9.41 9.97
N SER A 406 26.65 10.37 10.67
CA SER A 406 25.84 11.43 10.05
C SER A 406 26.70 12.60 9.57
N ASP A 407 26.35 13.21 8.43
CA ASP A 407 27.02 14.39 7.85
C ASP A 407 27.11 15.59 8.83
N ALA A 408 26.28 15.62 9.87
CA ALA A 408 26.26 16.69 10.87
C ALA A 408 27.39 16.61 11.91
N ALA A 409 28.04 15.44 12.06
CA ALA A 409 29.01 15.17 13.11
C ALA A 409 30.43 14.95 12.55
N MET A 410 31.00 15.98 11.91
CA MET A 410 32.37 16.00 11.34
C MET A 410 32.67 14.84 10.36
N PRO A 411 32.87 15.13 9.05
CA PRO A 411 33.19 14.08 8.09
C PRO A 411 34.45 13.32 8.53
N HIS A 412 34.36 11.99 8.56
CA HIS A 412 35.46 11.13 8.99
C HIS A 412 36.72 11.43 8.18
N ARG A 413 37.91 11.29 8.78
CA ARG A 413 39.21 11.64 8.16
C ARG A 413 39.45 10.97 6.79
N LEU A 414 38.81 9.82 6.56
CA LEU A 414 38.92 9.01 5.33
C LEU A 414 37.90 9.38 4.24
N PHE A 415 36.90 10.21 4.52
CA PHE A 415 35.87 10.58 3.52
C PHE A 415 36.48 11.23 2.26
N PRO A 416 37.43 12.19 2.35
CA PRO A 416 38.04 12.79 1.16
C PRO A 416 38.87 11.79 0.33
N GLU A 417 39.38 10.74 0.97
CA GLU A 417 40.11 9.67 0.28
C GLU A 417 39.15 8.71 -0.42
N ILE A 418 38.08 8.30 0.28
CA ILE A 418 37.01 7.47 -0.28
C ILE A 418 36.34 8.17 -1.46
N GLU A 419 36.03 9.47 -1.37
CA GLU A 419 35.44 10.26 -2.46
C GLU A 419 36.26 10.15 -3.75
N ARG A 420 37.60 10.23 -3.66
CA ARG A 420 38.48 10.11 -4.82
C ARG A 420 38.56 8.69 -5.38
N LEU A 421 38.41 7.69 -4.51
CA LEU A 421 38.59 6.28 -4.87
C LEU A 421 37.30 5.62 -5.37
N ILE A 422 36.16 6.01 -4.81
CA ILE A 422 34.85 5.39 -5.06
C ILE A 422 34.21 5.87 -6.37
N ASP A 423 34.58 7.06 -6.85
CA ASP A 423 34.04 7.61 -8.09
C ASP A 423 34.28 6.68 -9.30
N GLY A 424 33.28 6.56 -10.16
CA GLY A 424 33.26 5.65 -11.31
C GLY A 424 32.74 4.23 -11.01
N GLU A 425 32.98 3.30 -11.94
CA GLU A 425 32.50 1.91 -11.88
C GLU A 425 33.44 1.00 -11.07
N VAL A 426 33.61 1.29 -9.78
CA VAL A 426 34.59 0.58 -8.92
C VAL A 426 33.94 -0.51 -8.08
N MET A 427 32.89 -0.17 -7.32
CA MET A 427 32.20 -1.10 -6.42
C MET A 427 30.69 -0.85 -6.42
N THR A 428 29.89 -1.90 -6.29
CA THR A 428 28.44 -1.79 -6.13
C THR A 428 28.07 -1.41 -4.70
N PRO A 429 26.89 -0.81 -4.47
CA PRO A 429 26.39 -0.55 -3.12
C PRO A 429 26.40 -1.79 -2.21
N ALA A 430 26.08 -2.97 -2.74
CA ALA A 430 26.15 -4.22 -1.97
C ALA A 430 27.58 -4.57 -1.53
N GLN A 431 28.57 -4.39 -2.40
CA GLN A 431 29.98 -4.64 -2.05
C GLN A 431 30.49 -3.64 -1.02
N VAL A 432 30.08 -2.37 -1.12
CA VAL A 432 30.42 -1.36 -0.10
C VAL A 432 29.77 -1.72 1.23
N ALA A 433 28.50 -2.08 1.24
CA ALA A 433 27.79 -2.50 2.44
C ALA A 433 28.45 -3.74 3.09
N GLU A 434 28.86 -4.73 2.29
CA GLU A 434 29.58 -5.91 2.76
C GLU A 434 30.88 -5.54 3.48
N GLU A 435 31.64 -4.57 2.96
CA GLU A 435 32.87 -4.11 3.60
C GLU A 435 32.60 -3.36 4.91
N LEU A 436 31.59 -2.50 4.92
CA LEU A 436 31.19 -1.75 6.13
C LEU A 436 30.67 -2.68 7.24
N MET A 437 30.09 -3.82 6.90
CA MET A 437 29.60 -4.81 7.87
C MET A 437 30.71 -5.64 8.54
N LYS A 438 31.96 -5.56 8.10
CA LYS A 438 33.06 -6.36 8.67
C LYS A 438 33.48 -5.92 10.07
N SER A 439 33.15 -4.69 10.45
CA SER A 439 33.54 -4.11 11.74
C SER A 439 32.47 -3.12 12.19
N GLU A 440 32.15 -3.15 13.48
CA GLU A 440 31.31 -2.13 14.14
C GLU A 440 32.09 -0.82 14.41
N ASP A 441 33.43 -0.92 14.48
CA ASP A 441 34.31 0.24 14.59
C ASP A 441 34.44 0.94 13.24
N ALA A 442 34.04 2.22 13.20
CA ALA A 442 34.01 3.05 12.01
C ALA A 442 35.38 3.30 11.39
N ASP A 443 36.44 3.50 12.20
CA ASP A 443 37.79 3.70 11.67
C ASP A 443 38.26 2.42 10.98
N VAL A 444 38.08 1.26 11.62
CA VAL A 444 38.51 -0.03 11.09
C VAL A 444 37.73 -0.40 9.81
N ALA A 445 36.41 -0.18 9.79
CA ALA A 445 35.57 -0.46 8.63
C ALA A 445 35.96 0.41 7.42
N LEU A 446 36.18 1.70 7.64
CA LEU A 446 36.54 2.63 6.58
C LEU A 446 37.98 2.42 6.07
N GLU A 447 38.93 2.07 6.95
CA GLU A 447 40.28 1.65 6.53
C GLU A 447 40.22 0.37 5.68
N GLY A 448 39.37 -0.60 6.05
CA GLY A 448 39.10 -1.80 5.25
C GLY A 448 38.59 -1.43 3.84
N LEU A 449 37.62 -0.52 3.76
CA LEU A 449 37.06 -0.04 2.50
C LEU A 449 38.08 0.67 1.61
N VAL A 450 38.91 1.56 2.16
CA VAL A 450 39.98 2.22 1.41
C VAL A 450 40.92 1.18 0.79
N ASN A 451 41.37 0.20 1.58
CA ASN A 451 42.25 -0.87 1.11
C ASN A 451 41.64 -1.70 -0.05
N VAL A 452 40.34 -1.96 0.01
CA VAL A 452 39.63 -2.70 -1.06
C VAL A 452 39.47 -1.84 -2.31
N LEU A 453 39.08 -0.56 -2.16
CA LEU A 453 38.94 0.38 -3.26
C LEU A 453 40.26 0.58 -4.01
N GLU A 454 41.38 0.72 -3.29
CA GLU A 454 42.71 0.81 -3.90
C GLU A 454 43.05 -0.45 -4.71
N LYS A 455 42.81 -1.64 -4.15
CA LYS A 455 43.04 -2.92 -4.86
C LYS A 455 42.17 -3.04 -6.11
N MET A 456 40.90 -2.64 -6.05
CA MET A 456 40.01 -2.67 -7.21
C MET A 456 40.46 -1.68 -8.30
N ARG A 457 40.87 -0.47 -7.91
CA ARG A 457 41.42 0.50 -8.88
C ARG A 457 42.73 0.02 -9.50
N LEU A 458 43.62 -0.63 -8.75
CA LEU A 458 44.84 -1.23 -9.29
C LEU A 458 44.51 -2.31 -10.33
N LYS A 459 43.58 -3.23 -10.02
CA LYS A 459 43.12 -4.26 -10.96
C LYS A 459 42.50 -3.66 -12.22
N SER A 460 41.67 -2.62 -12.08
CA SER A 460 41.04 -1.94 -13.22
C SER A 460 42.06 -1.27 -14.16
N LYS A 461 43.17 -0.78 -13.62
CA LYS A 461 44.28 -0.22 -14.41
C LYS A 461 45.05 -1.32 -15.13
N GLU A 462 45.26 -2.47 -14.49
CA GLU A 462 45.94 -3.62 -15.10
C GLU A 462 45.13 -4.29 -16.22
N SER A 463 43.79 -4.28 -16.14
CA SER A 463 42.89 -4.83 -17.17
C SER A 463 42.59 -3.86 -18.32
N ASN A 464 43.09 -2.61 -18.28
CA ASN A 464 42.84 -1.61 -19.31
C ASN A 464 43.57 -1.97 -20.63
N PRO A 465 42.87 -2.12 -21.78
CA PRO A 465 43.45 -2.60 -23.04
C PRO A 465 44.66 -1.79 -23.53
N VAL A 466 44.71 -0.49 -23.22
CA VAL A 466 45.81 0.40 -23.61
C VAL A 466 47.09 0.06 -22.85
N MET A 467 46.97 -0.28 -21.56
CA MET A 467 48.11 -0.63 -20.72
C MET A 467 48.57 -2.07 -20.98
N MET A 468 47.64 -2.98 -21.28
CA MET A 468 47.96 -4.33 -21.79
C MET A 468 48.74 -4.25 -23.12
N LYS A 469 48.29 -3.46 -24.10
CA LYS A 469 49.03 -3.23 -25.35
C LYS A 469 50.40 -2.61 -25.12
N GLN A 470 50.53 -1.67 -24.18
CA GLN A 470 51.83 -1.09 -23.81
C GLN A 470 52.74 -2.09 -23.11
N LYS A 471 52.18 -3.01 -22.31
CA LYS A 471 52.94 -4.06 -21.61
C LYS A 471 53.40 -5.14 -22.59
N GLU A 472 52.53 -5.57 -23.51
CA GLU A 472 52.85 -6.48 -24.61
C GLU A 472 53.95 -5.91 -25.52
N SER A 473 53.82 -4.67 -25.98
CA SER A 473 54.84 -4.03 -26.82
C SER A 473 56.17 -3.79 -26.09
N ARG A 474 56.15 -3.60 -24.76
CA ARG A 474 57.37 -3.50 -23.94
C ARG A 474 58.05 -4.86 -23.76
N LEU A 475 57.27 -5.93 -23.59
CA LEU A 475 57.75 -7.31 -23.52
C LEU A 475 58.32 -7.78 -24.87
N GLU A 476 57.69 -7.44 -26.00
CA GLU A 476 58.21 -7.73 -27.34
C GLU A 476 59.54 -7.01 -27.61
N MET A 477 59.68 -5.76 -27.18
CA MET A 477 60.96 -5.02 -27.26
C MET A 477 62.05 -5.63 -26.36
N GLU A 478 61.68 -6.10 -25.18
CA GLU A 478 62.63 -6.73 -24.25
C GLU A 478 63.06 -8.12 -24.73
N GLU A 479 62.15 -8.88 -25.34
CA GLU A 479 62.43 -10.16 -26.00
C GLU A 479 63.32 -9.99 -27.24
N MET A 480 63.10 -8.93 -28.03
CA MET A 480 64.00 -8.58 -29.14
C MET A 480 65.40 -8.19 -28.67
N ARG A 481 65.53 -7.46 -27.55
CA ARG A 481 66.83 -7.12 -26.94
C ARG A 481 67.56 -8.35 -26.39
N LEU A 482 66.83 -9.26 -25.75
CA LEU A 482 67.40 -10.52 -25.28
C LEU A 482 67.85 -11.43 -26.43
N LYS A 483 67.16 -11.40 -27.57
CA LYS A 483 67.57 -12.13 -28.79
C LYS A 483 68.82 -11.51 -29.42
N SER A 484 68.92 -10.18 -29.49
CA SER A 484 70.11 -9.50 -30.01
C SER A 484 71.36 -9.72 -29.14
N ASP A 485 71.18 -9.82 -27.81
CA ASP A 485 72.29 -10.08 -26.89
C ASP A 485 72.77 -11.55 -26.94
N THR A 486 71.94 -12.48 -27.42
CA THR A 486 72.31 -13.89 -27.61
C THR A 486 72.98 -14.21 -28.95
N GLU A 487 72.92 -13.32 -29.94
CA GLU A 487 73.60 -13.54 -31.24
C GLU A 487 75.11 -13.24 -31.20
N GLY A 488 75.62 -12.75 -30.07
CA GLY A 488 77.05 -12.45 -29.88
C GLY A 488 77.92 -13.55 -29.27
N SER A 489 77.40 -14.72 -28.88
CA SER A 489 78.26 -15.76 -28.26
C SER A 489 77.73 -17.19 -28.40
N PRO A 490 78.42 -18.09 -29.12
CA PRO A 490 78.05 -19.50 -29.19
C PRO A 490 78.51 -20.25 -27.93
N ARG A 491 77.58 -21.03 -27.36
CA ARG A 491 77.76 -22.08 -26.33
C ARG A 491 77.75 -21.65 -24.84
N LYS A 492 76.55 -21.68 -24.25
CA LYS A 492 76.15 -22.52 -23.09
C LYS A 492 74.95 -21.86 -22.42
N ASN A 493 73.79 -22.53 -22.42
CA ASN A 493 72.82 -22.62 -21.30
C ASN A 493 71.38 -22.93 -21.79
N SER A 494 71.13 -24.16 -22.28
CA SER A 494 69.76 -24.62 -22.57
C SER A 494 68.94 -25.00 -21.32
N LYS A 495 69.46 -24.75 -20.10
CA LYS A 495 68.75 -25.06 -18.84
C LYS A 495 68.00 -23.88 -18.21
N ARG A 496 68.20 -22.63 -18.66
CA ARG A 496 67.55 -21.45 -18.07
C ARG A 496 66.22 -21.08 -18.76
N PHE A 497 66.07 -21.39 -20.05
CA PHE A 497 64.88 -21.06 -20.84
C PHE A 497 63.65 -21.90 -20.47
N LYS A 498 63.83 -23.17 -20.07
CA LYS A 498 62.72 -24.05 -19.66
C LYS A 498 62.15 -23.78 -18.26
N LYS A 499 62.80 -22.93 -17.45
CA LYS A 499 62.34 -22.65 -16.08
C LYS A 499 61.45 -21.40 -15.97
N LEU A 500 61.42 -20.54 -17.00
CA LEU A 500 60.60 -19.32 -16.99
C LEU A 500 59.19 -19.54 -17.54
N VAL A 501 59.03 -20.44 -18.52
CA VAL A 501 57.72 -20.71 -19.17
C VAL A 501 56.78 -21.53 -18.28
N LEU A 502 57.29 -22.27 -17.29
CA LEU A 502 56.46 -23.06 -16.37
C LEU A 502 55.93 -22.31 -15.14
N PHE A 503 56.27 -21.02 -14.96
CA PHE A 503 55.83 -20.26 -13.78
C PHE A 503 54.62 -19.35 -14.06
N TRP A 504 54.13 -19.28 -15.31
CA TRP A 504 53.07 -18.36 -15.74
C TRP A 504 52.10 -18.99 -16.77
N THR A 505 51.70 -20.23 -16.53
CA THR A 505 50.44 -20.84 -17.00
C THR A 505 49.73 -21.38 -15.77
#